data_AF-Q6T598-F1
#
_entry.id   AF-Q6T598-F1
#
_cell.length_a   1.000
_cell.length_b   1.000
_cell.length_c   1.000
_cell.angle_alpha   90.00
_cell.angle_beta   90.00
_cell.angle_gamma   90.00
#
_symmetry.space_group_name_H-M   'P 1'
#
loop_
_entity.id
_entity.type
_entity.pdbx_description
1 polymer ?
#
loop_
_entity_poly.entity_id
_entity_poly.type
_entity_poly.pdbx_seq_one_letter_code
_entity_poly.pdbx_strand_id
1 'polypeptide(L)' 'EFGHIQKDCTKVKCYRCGETGHVAINCSKTSEVNCYRCGESGHLARECTIEATA' A
#
# COMPACT_ATOMS: atom_id res chain seq x y z
N GLU A 1 -28.71 -5.09 -0.53
CA GLU A 1 -28.01 -3.79 -0.48
C GLU A 1 -26.78 -3.88 -1.38
N PHE A 2 -26.84 -3.23 -2.54
CA PHE A 2 -25.86 -3.46 -3.62
C PHE A 2 -24.51 -2.83 -3.25
N GLY A 3 -23.48 -3.67 -3.13
CA GLY A 3 -22.11 -3.26 -2.84
C GLY A 3 -21.61 -2.23 -3.84
N HIS A 4 -20.94 -1.20 -3.34
CA HIS A 4 -20.33 -0.15 -4.15
C HIS A 4 -19.19 -0.74 -5.01
N ILE A 5 -19.12 -0.30 -6.26
CA ILE A 5 -18.06 -0.69 -7.18
C ILE A 5 -16.73 -0.17 -6.60
N GLN A 6 -15.69 -0.99 -6.60
CA GLN A 6 -14.40 -0.68 -5.95
C GLN A 6 -13.78 0.65 -6.43
N LYS A 7 -14.16 1.09 -7.64
CA LYS A 7 -13.77 2.33 -8.31
C LYS A 7 -14.37 3.58 -7.66
N ASP A 8 -15.56 3.46 -7.10
CA ASP A 8 -16.30 4.51 -6.39
C ASP A 8 -16.14 4.41 -4.86
N CYS A 9 -15.29 3.48 -4.39
CA CYS A 9 -15.00 3.30 -2.99
C CYS A 9 -14.04 4.39 -2.50
N THR A 10 -14.59 5.57 -2.19
CA THR A 10 -13.86 6.68 -1.53
C THR A 10 -13.29 6.29 -0.15
N LYS A 11 -13.72 5.16 0.42
CA LYS A 11 -13.14 4.57 1.63
C LYS A 11 -11.79 3.87 1.41
N VAL A 12 -11.30 3.76 0.17
CA VAL A 12 -9.99 3.15 -0.06
C VAL A 12 -8.91 4.01 0.58
N LYS A 13 -8.25 3.44 1.59
CA LYS A 13 -7.14 4.07 2.30
C LYS A 13 -5.83 3.65 1.63
N CYS A 14 -5.03 4.64 1.27
CA CYS A 14 -3.68 4.45 0.82
C CYS A 14 -2.82 3.94 1.98
N TYR A 15 -2.27 2.73 1.83
CA TYR A 15 -1.39 2.15 2.84
C TYR A 15 0.03 2.75 2.85
N ARG A 16 0.40 3.52 1.82
CA ARG A 16 1.69 4.23 1.76
C ARG A 16 1.68 5.53 2.58
N CYS A 17 0.61 6.34 2.48
CA CYS A 17 0.54 7.65 3.16
C CYS A 17 -0.56 7.76 4.21
N GLY A 18 -1.45 6.78 4.33
CA GLY A 18 -2.57 6.76 5.28
C GLY A 18 -3.80 7.57 4.84
N GLU A 19 -3.73 8.31 3.73
CA GLU A 19 -4.84 9.13 3.21
C GLU A 19 -5.88 8.30 2.45
N THR A 20 -7.10 8.79 2.37
CA THR A 20 -8.21 8.10 1.66
C THR A 20 -8.48 8.75 0.30
N GLY A 21 -9.13 8.00 -0.61
CA GLY A 21 -9.46 8.47 -1.95
C GLY A 21 -8.49 8.03 -3.05
N HIS A 22 -7.40 7.34 -2.68
CA HIS A 22 -6.52 6.68 -3.64
C HIS A 22 -5.90 5.41 -3.05
N VAL A 23 -5.46 4.52 -3.94
CA VAL A 23 -4.69 3.32 -3.60
C VAL A 23 -3.19 3.62 -3.59
N ALA A 24 -2.41 2.83 -2.86
CA ALA A 24 -0.96 2.98 -2.77
C ALA A 24 -0.24 3.11 -4.12
N ILE A 25 -0.73 2.42 -5.16
CA ILE A 25 -0.17 2.50 -6.52
C ILE A 25 -0.36 3.86 -7.19
N ASN A 26 -1.41 4.59 -6.85
CA ASN A 26 -1.69 5.95 -7.34
C ASN A 26 -1.27 7.03 -6.32
N CYS A 27 -0.49 6.66 -5.29
CA CYS A 27 -0.03 7.61 -4.29
C CYS A 27 1.16 8.41 -4.84
N SER A 28 0.97 9.71 -5.00
CA SER A 28 2.02 10.64 -5.46
C SER A 28 3.00 11.05 -4.36
N LYS A 29 2.69 10.74 -3.09
CA LYS A 29 3.66 10.93 -2.00
C LYS A 29 4.69 9.81 -2.10
N THR A 30 5.96 10.19 -2.25
CA THR A 30 7.13 9.35 -1.94
C THR A 30 7.18 9.13 -0.43
N SER A 31 6.11 8.58 0.14
CA SER A 31 6.13 8.04 1.49
C SER A 31 6.98 6.79 1.40
N GLU A 32 8.10 6.79 2.12
CA GLU A 32 9.04 5.68 2.22
C GLU A 32 8.30 4.36 2.20
N VAL A 33 8.49 3.62 1.11
CA VAL A 33 7.76 2.38 0.91
C VAL A 33 8.38 1.35 1.83
N ASN A 34 7.69 1.07 2.92
CA ASN A 34 8.14 0.11 3.91
C ASN A 34 7.68 -1.28 3.49
N CYS A 35 8.64 -2.20 3.46
CA CYS A 35 8.40 -3.59 3.17
C CYS A 35 7.69 -4.23 4.35
N TYR A 36 6.43 -4.64 4.17
CA TYR A 36 5.68 -5.37 5.20
C TYR A 36 6.23 -6.77 5.51
N ARG A 37 7.21 -7.27 4.73
CA ARG A 37 7.83 -8.58 4.95
C ARG A 37 9.05 -8.51 5.87
N CYS A 38 9.94 -7.53 5.65
CA CYS A 38 11.19 -7.39 6.43
C CYS A 38 11.24 -6.12 7.31
N GLY A 39 10.31 -5.19 7.14
CA GLY A 39 10.25 -3.92 7.86
C GLY A 39 11.15 -2.81 7.29
N GLU A 40 11.97 -3.09 6.27
CA GLU A 40 12.87 -2.08 5.69
C GLU A 40 12.17 -1.14 4.69
N SER A 41 12.63 0.11 4.63
CA SER A 41 12.17 1.09 3.67
C SER A 41 12.88 0.94 2.31
N GLY A 42 12.23 1.39 1.24
CA GLY A 42 12.80 1.45 -0.11
C GLY A 42 12.30 0.38 -1.08
N HIS A 43 11.53 -0.62 -0.64
CA HIS A 43 10.89 -1.60 -1.51
C HIS A 43 9.54 -2.10 -0.98
N LEU A 44 8.68 -2.62 -1.86
CA LEU A 44 7.44 -3.31 -1.47
C LEU A 44 7.70 -4.77 -1.08
N ALA A 45 6.81 -5.37 -0.29
CA ALA A 45 6.88 -6.81 0.04
C ALA A 45 6.92 -7.75 -1.19
N ARG A 46 6.44 -7.30 -2.36
CA ARG A 46 6.52 -8.05 -3.63
C ARG A 46 7.91 -8.00 -4.27
N GLU A 47 8.67 -6.95 -3.97
CA GLU A 47 10.04 -6.72 -4.45
C GLU A 47 11.08 -7.09 -3.37
N CYS A 48 10.61 -7.59 -2.22
CA CYS A 48 11.46 -8.02 -1.14
C CYS A 48 12.23 -9.28 -1.54
N THR A 49 13.54 -9.13 -1.67
CA THR A 49 14.49 -10.21 -1.94
C THR A 49 14.99 -10.89 -0.66
N ILE A 50 14.62 -10.36 0.50
CA ILE A 50 14.94 -10.99 1.78
C ILE A 50 14.06 -12.22 1.92
N GLU A 51 14.69 -13.39 1.92
CA GLU A 51 14.06 -14.61 2.42
C GLU A 51 13.77 -14.37 3.89
N ALA A 52 12.49 -14.45 4.25
CA ALA A 52 12.04 -14.13 5.60
C ALA A 52 12.81 -14.96 6.63
N THR A 53 13.83 -14.39 7.25
CA THR A 53 14.43 -14.95 8.45
C THR A 53 13.39 -14.75 9.55
N ALA A 54 12.68 -15.84 9.84
CA ALA A 54 11.64 -15.92 10.85
C ALA A 54 12.15 -15.53 12.25
#